data_AF-A0A958VPI6-F1
#
_entry.id   AF-A0A958VPI6-F1
#
_cell.length_a   1.000
_cell.length_b   1.000
_cell.length_c   1.000
_cell.angle_alpha   90.00
_cell.angle_beta   90.00
_cell.angle_gamma   90.00
#
_symmetry.space_group_name_H-M   'P 1'
#
loop_
_entity.id
_entity.type
_entity.pdbx_description
1 polymer ?
#
loop_
_entity_poly.entity_id
_entity_poly.type
_entity_poly.pdbx_seq_one_letter_code
_entity_poly.pdbx_strand_id
1 'polypeptide(L)'
;TNTCVTPVFLEGDIPEAMALVQDLRENYGIFCSIVVYPVIPRGMILLRLIPTAAHTLDDVTETITAFSAIRDKLKKGIYKRIAAAMM
;
A
#
# COMPACT_ATOMS: atom_id res chain seq x y z
N THR A 1 -14.21 -7.21 -16.13
CA THR A 1 -13.93 -7.82 -14.81
C THR A 1 -13.30 -9.22 -14.98
N ASN A 2 -12.32 -9.38 -15.88
CA ASN A 2 -11.72 -10.70 -16.21
C ASN A 2 -10.26 -10.82 -15.75
N THR A 3 -9.84 -10.02 -14.77
CA THR A 3 -8.45 -10.02 -14.30
C THR A 3 -8.42 -10.35 -12.82
N CYS A 4 -7.54 -11.28 -12.43
CA CYS A 4 -7.31 -11.68 -11.04
C CYS A 4 -6.53 -10.61 -10.26
N VAL A 5 -6.98 -9.35 -10.36
CA VAL A 5 -6.39 -8.21 -9.65
C VAL A 5 -7.37 -7.78 -8.58
N THR A 6 -6.91 -7.75 -7.34
CA THR A 6 -7.68 -7.21 -6.22
C THR A 6 -7.16 -5.80 -5.93
N PRO A 7 -7.89 -4.75 -6.35
CA PRO A 7 -7.50 -3.37 -6.06
C PRO A 7 -7.78 -3.02 -4.60
N VAL A 8 -6.84 -2.35 -3.94
CA VAL A 8 -7.02 -1.76 -2.60
C VAL A 8 -6.83 -0.26 -2.70
N PHE A 9 -7.89 0.48 -2.34
CA PHE A 9 -7.91 1.94 -2.41
C PHE A 9 -7.57 2.56 -1.06
N LEU A 10 -6.68 3.54 -1.07
CA LEU A 10 -6.29 4.35 0.06
C LEU A 10 -6.34 5.83 -0.36
N GLU A 11 -6.58 6.71 0.61
CA GLU A 11 -6.56 8.16 0.41
C GLU A 11 -5.22 8.70 0.91
N GLY A 12 -4.54 9.50 0.09
CA GLY A 12 -3.23 10.06 0.44
C GLY A 12 -2.50 10.70 -0.75
N ASP A 13 -1.49 11.49 -0.43
CA ASP A 13 -0.66 12.17 -1.43
C ASP A 13 0.53 11.30 -1.89
N ILE A 14 1.15 11.68 -3.01
CA ILE A 14 2.28 10.95 -3.61
C ILE A 14 3.43 10.70 -2.61
N PRO A 15 3.87 11.69 -1.80
CA PRO A 15 4.97 11.46 -0.85
C PRO A 15 4.59 10.46 0.26
N GLU A 16 3.32 10.46 0.70
CA GLU A 16 2.83 9.47 1.67
C GLU A 16 2.80 8.07 1.09
N ALA A 17 2.38 7.96 -0.18
CA ALA A 17 2.36 6.72 -0.94
C ALA A 17 3.77 6.09 -1.00
N MET A 18 4.79 6.91 -1.26
CA MET A 18 6.19 6.45 -1.32
C MET A 18 6.70 5.96 0.04
N ALA A 19 6.44 6.72 1.11
CA ALA A 19 6.82 6.32 2.47
C ALA A 19 6.10 5.03 2.92
N LEU A 20 4.83 4.88 2.55
CA LEU A 20 4.04 3.68 2.83
C LEU A 20 4.60 2.44 2.10
N VAL A 21 4.98 2.56 0.82
CA VAL A 21 5.57 1.45 0.05
C VAL A 21 6.90 1.04 0.64
N GLN A 22 7.72 2.01 1.07
CA GLN A 22 8.97 1.72 1.74
C GLN A 22 8.73 0.97 3.06
N ASP A 23 7.75 1.39 3.86
CA ASP A 23 7.39 0.71 5.11
C ASP A 23 6.90 -0.73 4.87
N LEU A 24 6.02 -0.94 3.87
CA LEU A 24 5.56 -2.28 3.47
C LEU A 24 6.72 -3.20 3.09
N ARG A 25 7.67 -2.69 2.32
CA ARG A 25 8.81 -3.48 1.85
C ARG A 25 9.80 -3.79 2.97
N GLU A 26 10.21 -2.77 3.72
CA GLU A 26 11.34 -2.89 4.66
C GLU A 26 10.92 -3.45 6.03
N ASN A 27 9.70 -3.14 6.49
CA ASN A 27 9.24 -3.56 7.82
C ASN A 27 8.23 -4.71 7.81
N TYR A 28 7.49 -4.90 6.72
CA TYR A 28 6.53 -6.00 6.59
C TYR A 28 6.95 -7.04 5.55
N GLY A 29 8.05 -6.83 4.80
CA GLY A 29 8.51 -7.77 3.78
C GLY A 29 7.57 -7.95 2.59
N ILE A 30 6.55 -7.08 2.44
CA ILE A 30 5.53 -7.20 1.41
C ILE A 30 5.84 -6.25 0.26
N PHE A 31 6.02 -6.82 -0.92
CA PHE A 31 6.17 -6.06 -2.15
C PHE A 31 4.82 -5.98 -2.88
N CYS A 32 4.31 -4.76 -3.09
CA CYS A 32 3.10 -4.52 -3.86
C CYS A 32 3.28 -3.38 -4.87
N SER A 33 2.62 -3.52 -6.02
CA SER A 33 2.63 -2.49 -7.06
C SER A 33 1.69 -1.35 -6.68
N ILE A 34 2.25 -0.14 -6.52
CA ILE A 34 1.49 1.08 -6.26
C ILE A 34 1.17 1.81 -7.55
N VAL A 35 -0.04 2.34 -7.64
CA VAL A 35 -0.50 3.19 -8.73
C VAL A 35 -0.96 4.50 -8.12
N VAL A 36 -0.35 5.59 -8.57
CA VAL A 36 -0.65 6.97 -8.15
C VAL A 36 -0.83 7.84 -9.40
N TYR A 37 -1.14 9.12 -9.21
CA TYR A 37 -1.16 10.11 -10.29
C TYR A 37 0.13 10.06 -11.13
N PRO A 38 0.05 10.09 -12.48
CA PRO A 38 -1.09 10.49 -13.32
C PRO A 38 -2.08 9.38 -13.71
N VAL A 39 -1.85 8.13 -13.28
CA VAL A 39 -2.66 6.98 -13.72
C VAL A 39 -4.04 6.95 -13.07
N ILE A 40 -4.16 7.47 -11.84
CA ILE A 40 -5.41 7.66 -11.10
C ILE A 40 -5.52 9.13 -10.62
N PRO A 41 -6.72 9.61 -10.21
CA PRO A 41 -6.88 10.96 -9.67
C PRO A 41 -5.94 11.28 -8.49
N ARG A 42 -5.63 12.56 -8.30
CA ARG A 42 -4.81 13.03 -7.17
C ARG A 42 -5.54 12.79 -5.84
N GLY A 43 -4.78 12.58 -4.76
CA GLY A 43 -5.31 12.27 -3.42
C GLY A 43 -5.76 10.82 -3.25
N MET A 44 -5.58 9.98 -4.27
CA MET A 44 -5.87 8.55 -4.21
C MET A 44 -4.60 7.74 -4.45
N ILE A 45 -4.53 6.61 -3.75
CA ILE A 45 -3.49 5.61 -3.86
C ILE A 45 -4.16 4.27 -4.13
N LEU A 46 -3.68 3.56 -5.15
CA LEU A 46 -4.17 2.23 -5.50
C LEU A 46 -3.04 1.21 -5.32
N LEU A 47 -3.23 0.26 -4.42
CA LEU A 47 -2.39 -0.93 -4.30
C LEU A 47 -2.99 -2.05 -5.16
N ARG A 48 -2.19 -2.63 -6.04
CA ARG A 48 -2.60 -3.73 -6.91
C ARG A 48 -2.08 -5.05 -6.38
N LEU A 49 -2.99 -5.87 -5.86
CA LEU A 49 -2.68 -7.23 -5.43
C LEU A 49 -3.00 -8.21 -6.55
N ILE A 50 -2.08 -9.15 -6.76
CA ILE A 50 -2.19 -10.20 -7.76
C ILE A 50 -1.93 -11.52 -7.03
N PRO A 51 -2.94 -12.09 -6.34
CA PRO A 51 -2.76 -13.38 -5.69
C PRO A 51 -2.48 -14.45 -6.74
N THR A 52 -1.57 -15.35 -6.43
CA THR A 52 -1.20 -16.48 -7.28
C THR A 52 -1.44 -17.79 -6.53
N ALA A 53 -1.48 -18.92 -7.24
CA ALA A 53 -1.65 -20.24 -6.62
C ALA A 53 -0.50 -20.63 -5.67
N ALA A 54 0.63 -19.91 -5.72
CA ALA A 54 1.76 -20.12 -4.81
C ALA A 54 1.56 -19.47 -3.43
N HIS A 55 0.62 -18.52 -3.29
CA HIS A 55 0.34 -17.90 -2.01
C HIS A 55 -0.51 -18.82 -1.14
N THR A 56 -0.08 -18.98 0.11
CA THR A 56 -0.78 -19.72 1.16
C THR A 56 -1.79 -18.82 1.87
N LEU A 57 -2.67 -19.42 2.69
CA LEU A 57 -3.57 -18.65 3.56
C LEU A 57 -2.82 -17.84 4.62
N ASP A 58 -1.62 -18.29 5.01
CA ASP A 58 -0.78 -17.57 5.96
C ASP A 58 -0.24 -16.28 5.32
N ASP A 59 0.23 -16.35 4.06
CA ASP A 59 0.67 -15.16 3.31
C ASP A 59 -0.45 -14.13 3.18
N VAL A 60 -1.69 -14.60 2.96
CA VAL A 60 -2.89 -13.75 2.90
C VAL A 60 -3.15 -13.09 4.25
N THR A 61 -3.05 -13.85 5.34
CA THR A 61 -3.29 -13.34 6.70
C THR A 61 -2.24 -12.31 7.12
N GLU A 62 -0.97 -12.57 6.81
CA GLU A 62 0.13 -11.62 7.02
C GLU A 62 -0.11 -10.33 6.22
N THR A 63 -0.48 -10.46 4.93
CA THR A 63 -0.77 -9.31 4.07
C THR A 63 -1.91 -8.44 4.62
N ILE A 64 -3.01 -9.06 5.07
CA ILE A 64 -4.16 -8.33 5.65
C ILE A 64 -3.76 -7.62 6.95
N THR A 65 -2.93 -8.27 7.78
CA THR A 65 -2.43 -7.70 9.03
C THR A 65 -1.55 -6.49 8.77
N ALA A 66 -0.59 -6.61 7.86
CA ALA A 66 0.26 -5.50 7.44
C ALA A 66 -0.56 -4.33 6.87
N PHE A 67 -1.53 -4.63 5.99
CA PHE A 67 -2.41 -3.63 5.39
C PHE A 67 -3.26 -2.88 6.41
N SER A 68 -3.73 -3.57 7.43
CA SER A 68 -4.46 -2.95 8.54
C SER A 68 -3.56 -2.00 9.33
N ALA A 69 -2.34 -2.42 9.63
CA ALA A 69 -1.37 -1.61 10.36
C ALA A 69 -0.93 -0.36 9.58
N ILE A 70 -0.67 -0.47 8.27
CA ILE A 70 -0.32 0.70 7.44
C ILE A 70 -1.50 1.66 7.30
N ARG A 71 -2.74 1.16 7.20
CA ARG A 71 -3.93 2.02 7.12
C ARG A 71 -4.07 2.87 8.37
N ASP A 72 -3.80 2.28 9.53
CA ASP A 72 -3.83 3.01 10.80
C ASP A 72 -2.69 4.04 10.89
N LYS A 73 -1.47 3.68 10.45
CA LYS A 73 -0.34 4.62 10.36
C LYS A 73 -0.64 5.80 9.41
N LEU A 74 -1.27 5.53 8.28
CA LEU A 74 -1.68 6.53 7.29
C LEU A 74 -2.73 7.48 7.88
N LYS A 75 -3.81 6.94 8.48
CA LYS A 75 -4.84 7.76 9.15
C LYS A 75 -4.30 8.61 10.29
N LYS A 76 -3.29 8.13 11.01
CA LYS A 76 -2.59 8.88 12.07
C LYS A 76 -1.64 9.95 11.52
N GLY A 77 -1.51 10.08 10.20
CA GLY A 77 -0.62 11.05 9.55
C GLY A 77 0.87 10.74 9.75
N ILE A 78 1.23 9.50 10.09
CA ILE A 78 2.62 9.10 10.32
C ILE A 78 3.40 9.21 9.00
N TYR A 79 2.84 8.71 7.89
CA TYR A 79 3.50 8.80 6.58
C TYR A 79 3.63 10.24 6.09
N LYS A 80 2.65 11.11 6.37
CA LYS A 80 2.77 12.55 6.12
C LYS A 80 3.97 13.17 6.82
N ARG A 81 4.20 12.81 8.08
CA ARG A 81 5.34 13.30 8.87
C ARG A 81 6.66 12.73 8.38
N ILE A 82 6.71 11.44 8.04
CA ILE A 82 7.91 10.79 7.49
C ILE A 82 8.28 11.43 6.16
N ALA A 83 7.31 11.58 5.25
CA ALA A 83 7.52 12.20 3.95
C ALA A 83 8.00 13.66 4.08
N ALA A 84 7.47 14.42 5.03
CA ALA A 84 7.93 15.78 5.31
C ALA A 84 9.35 15.85 5.87
N ALA A 85 9.85 14.80 6.52
CA ALA A 85 11.21 14.73 7.05
C ALA A 85 12.24 14.20 6.04
N MET A 86 11.78 13.57 4.96
CA MET A 86 12.62 13.07 3.86
C MET A 86 12.81 14.10 2.72
N MET A 87 12.11 15.24 2.81
CA MET A 87 12.28 16.42 1.95
C MET A 87 13.14 17.46 2.65
#